data_AF-H0GVZ2-F1
#
_entry.id   AF-H0GVZ2-F1
#
_cell.length_a   1.000
_cell.length_b   1.000
_cell.length_c   1.000
_cell.angle_alpha   90.00
_cell.angle_beta   90.00
_cell.angle_gamma   90.00
#
_symmetry.space_group_name_H-M   'P 1'
#
loop_
_entity.id
_entity.type
_entity.pdbx_description
1 polymer ?
#
loop_
_entity_poly.entity_id
_entity_poly.type
_entity_poly.pdbx_seq_one_letter_code
_entity_poly.pdbx_strand_id
1 'polypeptide(L)'
;MSTSSVRFAFRRFWQSETGPKTVHFWAPTLKWGLVFAGFSDMKRPVEKISGAQNLSLLSTALIWTRWSFVIKPRNILLASVNSFLCLTAGYQLSRIANYRIRNGDSISQLFNYILCGADESKKEITSGR
;
A
#
# COMPACT_ATOMS: atom_id res chain seq x y z
N MET A 1 -4.38 -9.54 33.24
CA MET A 1 -5.28 -9.14 32.14
C MET A 1 -6.55 -9.99 32.22
N SER A 2 -7.70 -9.37 32.47
CA SER A 2 -8.96 -10.07 32.77
C SER A 2 -9.59 -10.67 31.50
N THR A 3 -9.78 -11.99 31.49
CA THR A 3 -10.38 -12.80 30.41
C THR A 3 -11.79 -12.33 30.01
N SER A 4 -12.47 -11.59 30.88
CA SER A 4 -13.81 -11.03 30.68
C SER A 4 -13.86 -9.96 29.59
N SER A 5 -12.81 -9.14 29.44
CA SER A 5 -12.75 -8.07 28.43
C SER A 5 -12.62 -8.64 27.01
N VAL A 6 -11.92 -9.76 26.86
CA VAL A 6 -11.73 -10.45 25.56
C VAL A 6 -13.05 -11.07 25.09
N ARG A 7 -13.82 -11.69 25.99
CA ARG A 7 -15.15 -12.26 25.66
C ARG A 7 -16.17 -11.19 25.25
N PHE A 8 -16.14 -10.03 25.91
CA PHE A 8 -17.03 -8.92 25.58
C PHE A 8 -16.68 -8.25 24.24
N ALA A 9 -15.39 -8.04 23.97
CA ALA A 9 -14.91 -7.54 22.69
C ALA A 9 -15.22 -8.52 21.53
N PHE A 10 -15.05 -9.83 21.76
CA PHE A 10 -15.37 -10.87 20.78
C PHE A 10 -16.86 -10.92 20.45
N ARG A 11 -17.74 -10.88 21.46
CA ARG A 11 -19.20 -10.89 21.25
C ARG A 11 -19.68 -9.62 20.51
N ARG A 12 -19.09 -8.47 20.83
CA ARG A 12 -19.36 -7.18 20.17
C ARG A 12 -18.85 -7.15 18.72
N PHE A 13 -17.72 -7.80 18.44
CA PHE A 13 -17.20 -8.01 17.09
C PHE A 13 -18.06 -9.00 16.29
N TRP A 14 -18.58 -10.04 16.93
CA TRP A 14 -19.45 -11.05 16.30
C TRP A 14 -20.86 -10.54 15.96
N GLN A 15 -21.35 -9.55 16.71
CA GLN A 15 -22.66 -8.91 16.52
C GLN A 15 -22.60 -7.56 15.78
N SER A 16 -21.42 -7.09 15.34
CA SER A 16 -21.34 -5.83 14.60
C SER A 16 -21.90 -5.97 13.17
N GLU A 17 -22.45 -4.89 12.61
CA GLU A 17 -22.94 -4.84 11.22
C GLU A 17 -21.84 -5.17 10.17
N THR A 18 -20.57 -5.11 10.57
CA THR A 18 -19.38 -5.47 9.77
C THR A 18 -18.66 -6.73 10.28
N GLY A 19 -19.35 -7.54 11.10
CA GLY A 19 -18.80 -8.75 11.71
C GLY A 19 -18.67 -9.93 10.74
N PRO A 20 -18.08 -11.06 11.19
CA PRO A 20 -17.76 -12.22 10.36
C PRO A 20 -18.95 -12.93 9.68
N LYS A 21 -20.17 -12.53 10.03
CA LYS A 21 -21.41 -12.99 9.39
C LYS A 21 -21.74 -12.26 8.08
N THR A 22 -21.03 -11.17 7.73
CA THR A 22 -21.36 -10.34 6.56
C THR A 22 -20.30 -10.42 5.46
N VAL A 23 -20.74 -10.23 4.21
CA VAL A 23 -19.83 -10.14 3.04
C VAL A 23 -18.81 -9.01 3.20
N HIS A 24 -19.16 -7.97 3.96
CA HIS A 24 -18.27 -6.87 4.32
C HIS A 24 -17.08 -7.28 5.19
N PHE A 25 -17.10 -8.45 5.83
CA PHE A 25 -15.94 -9.04 6.51
C PHE A 25 -15.11 -9.92 5.56
N TRP A 26 -15.78 -10.79 4.80
CA TRP A 26 -15.10 -11.77 3.94
C TRP A 26 -14.45 -11.14 2.71
N ALA A 27 -15.08 -10.16 2.05
CA ALA A 27 -14.50 -9.52 0.88
C ALA A 27 -13.19 -8.76 1.18
N PRO A 28 -13.07 -7.96 2.27
CA PRO A 28 -11.78 -7.42 2.68
C PRO A 28 -10.80 -8.48 3.18
N THR A 29 -11.28 -9.53 3.85
CA THR A 29 -10.43 -10.65 4.30
C THR A 29 -9.77 -11.36 3.11
N LEU A 30 -10.49 -11.55 2.00
CA LEU A 30 -9.90 -12.07 0.77
C LEU A 30 -8.91 -11.07 0.12
N LYS A 31 -9.17 -9.76 0.22
CA LYS A 31 -8.23 -8.73 -0.25
C LYS A 31 -6.91 -8.72 0.52
N TRP A 32 -6.82 -9.28 1.73
CA TRP A 32 -5.53 -9.48 2.39
C TRP A 32 -4.57 -10.34 1.58
N GLY A 33 -5.06 -11.21 0.67
CA GLY A 33 -4.23 -11.91 -0.29
C GLY A 33 -3.37 -10.97 -1.14
N LEU A 34 -3.90 -9.80 -1.55
CA LEU A 34 -3.13 -8.77 -2.27
C LEU A 34 -2.03 -8.16 -1.40
N VAL A 35 -2.29 -7.94 -0.11
CA VAL A 35 -1.30 -7.41 0.83
C VAL A 35 -0.16 -8.41 1.02
N PHE A 36 -0.48 -9.70 1.19
CA PHE A 36 0.53 -10.76 1.28
C PHE A 36 1.31 -10.93 -0.03
N ALA A 37 0.67 -10.84 -1.18
CA ALA A 37 1.34 -10.85 -2.48
C ALA A 37 2.30 -9.67 -2.63
N GLY A 38 1.87 -8.45 -2.28
CA GLY A 38 2.70 -7.25 -2.30
C GLY A 38 3.89 -7.33 -1.34
N PHE A 39 3.71 -7.95 -0.17
CA PHE A 39 4.80 -8.23 0.76
C PHE A 39 5.79 -9.27 0.20
N SER A 40 5.29 -10.33 -0.45
CA SER A 40 6.15 -11.33 -1.11
C SER A 40 6.95 -10.72 -2.26
N ASP A 41 6.37 -9.76 -3.00
CA ASP A 41 7.04 -9.09 -4.12
C ASP A 41 8.18 -8.16 -3.67
N MET A 42 8.26 -7.82 -2.37
CA MET A 42 9.39 -7.09 -1.80
C MET A 42 10.74 -7.82 -1.98
N LYS A 43 10.75 -9.11 -2.29
CA LYS A 43 11.99 -9.85 -2.60
C LYS A 43 12.53 -9.56 -4.00
N ARG A 44 11.75 -8.91 -4.89
CA ARG A 44 12.24 -8.54 -6.22
C ARG A 44 13.26 -7.39 -6.16
N PRO A 45 14.27 -7.40 -7.04
CA PRO A 45 15.26 -6.34 -7.13
C PRO A 45 14.58 -5.02 -7.49
N VAL A 46 15.05 -3.93 -6.87
CA VAL A 46 14.46 -2.58 -6.93
C VAL A 46 14.40 -2.03 -8.35
N GLU A 47 15.28 -2.49 -9.22
CA GLU A 47 15.39 -2.15 -10.64
C GLU A 47 14.19 -2.60 -11.48
N LYS A 48 13.45 -3.62 -11.01
CA LYS A 48 12.25 -4.14 -11.71
C LYS A 48 10.94 -3.55 -11.16
N ILE A 49 11.02 -2.68 -10.16
CA ILE A 49 9.84 -2.14 -9.47
C ILE A 49 9.55 -0.73 -10.00
N SER A 50 8.37 -0.54 -10.60
CA SER A 50 7.95 0.77 -11.12
C SER A 50 7.60 1.73 -9.98
N GLY A 51 8.32 2.85 -9.91
CA GLY A 51 8.08 3.92 -8.93
C GLY A 51 6.72 4.61 -9.13
N ALA A 52 6.35 4.93 -10.37
CA ALA A 52 5.09 5.58 -10.70
C ALA A 52 3.87 4.69 -10.36
N GLN A 53 3.99 3.38 -10.55
CA GLN A 53 2.95 2.43 -10.17
C GLN A 53 2.78 2.37 -8.65
N ASN A 54 3.88 2.31 -7.89
CA ASN A 54 3.81 2.36 -6.42
C ASN A 54 3.28 3.70 -5.89
N LEU A 55 3.60 4.81 -6.56
CA LEU A 55 3.05 6.12 -6.22
C LEU A 55 1.53 6.16 -6.43
N SER A 56 1.03 5.62 -7.54
CA SER A 56 -0.41 5.57 -7.82
C SER A 56 -1.14 4.67 -6.82
N LEU A 57 -0.55 3.52 -6.47
CA LEU A 57 -1.07 2.61 -5.44
C LEU A 57 -1.11 3.26 -4.06
N LEU A 58 -0.06 3.99 -3.69
CA LEU A 58 -0.02 4.76 -2.44
C LEU A 58 -1.11 5.84 -2.42
N SER A 59 -1.24 6.60 -3.51
CA SER A 59 -2.21 7.71 -3.60
C SER A 59 -3.65 7.20 -3.49
N THR A 60 -3.98 6.14 -4.24
CA THR A 60 -5.30 5.50 -4.17
C THR A 60 -5.57 4.93 -2.78
N ALA A 61 -4.60 4.24 -2.17
CA ALA A 61 -4.74 3.69 -0.82
C ALA A 61 -5.00 4.77 0.24
N LEU A 62 -4.34 5.93 0.16
CA LEU A 62 -4.57 7.05 1.09
C LEU A 62 -6.01 7.61 0.97
N ILE A 63 -6.47 7.84 -0.25
CA ILE A 63 -7.84 8.35 -0.52
C ILE A 63 -8.87 7.37 0.05
N TRP A 64 -8.72 6.08 -0.26
CA TRP A 64 -9.63 5.03 0.21
C TRP A 64 -9.57 4.82 1.71
N THR A 65 -8.40 5.00 2.33
CA THR A 65 -8.26 4.96 3.79
C THR A 65 -9.08 6.07 4.44
N ARG A 66 -8.95 7.32 3.98
CA ARG A 66 -9.78 8.44 4.47
C ARG A 66 -11.28 8.17 4.29
N TRP A 67 -11.68 7.72 3.10
CA TRP A 67 -13.09 7.45 2.79
C TRP A 67 -13.69 6.35 3.67
N SER A 68 -12.90 5.34 4.02
CA SER A 68 -13.33 4.25 4.92
C SER A 68 -13.69 4.72 6.34
N PHE A 69 -13.14 5.87 6.79
CA PHE A 69 -13.49 6.48 8.09
C PHE A 69 -14.68 7.45 8.02
N VAL A 70 -15.01 7.97 6.83
CA VAL A 70 -16.10 8.94 6.62
C VAL A 70 -17.45 8.23 6.41
N ILE A 71 -17.46 7.06 5.76
CA ILE A 71 -18.68 6.29 5.50
C ILE A 71 -19.25 5.71 6.81
N LYS A 72 -20.56 5.87 7.03
CA LYS A 72 -21.33 5.24 8.13
C LYS A 72 -22.18 4.06 7.59
N PRO A 73 -22.17 2.88 8.24
CA PRO A 73 -21.34 2.49 9.39
C PRO A 73 -19.86 2.28 9.01
N ARG A 74 -18.94 2.58 9.94
CA ARG A 74 -17.49 2.54 9.68
C ARG A 74 -16.99 1.12 9.41
N ASN A 75 -16.40 0.91 8.23
CA ASN A 75 -15.78 -0.37 7.86
C ASN A 75 -14.27 -0.34 8.12
N ILE A 76 -13.88 -0.72 9.34
CA ILE A 76 -12.48 -0.74 9.81
C ILE A 76 -11.63 -1.76 9.04
N LEU A 77 -12.23 -2.83 8.50
CA LEU A 77 -11.51 -3.82 7.70
C LEU A 77 -11.08 -3.28 6.33
N LEU A 78 -11.97 -2.54 5.66
CA LEU A 78 -11.60 -1.81 4.44
C LEU A 78 -10.52 -0.76 4.72
N ALA A 79 -10.64 -0.04 5.85
CA ALA A 79 -9.62 0.92 6.27
C ALA A 79 -8.27 0.24 6.51
N SER A 80 -8.25 -0.93 7.16
CA SER A 80 -7.05 -1.70 7.46
C SER A 80 -6.35 -2.14 6.17
N VAL A 81 -7.05 -2.79 5.24
CA VAL A 81 -6.45 -3.26 3.98
C VAL A 81 -5.84 -2.11 3.17
N ASN A 82 -6.53 -0.98 3.06
CA ASN A 82 -6.00 0.19 2.36
C ASN A 82 -4.82 0.85 3.11
N SER A 83 -4.84 0.86 4.44
CA SER A 83 -3.70 1.37 5.23
C SER A 83 -2.47 0.50 5.04
N PHE A 84 -2.62 -0.83 5.07
CA PHE A 84 -1.52 -1.75 4.80
C PHE A 84 -1.01 -1.64 3.37
N LEU A 85 -1.89 -1.48 2.38
CA LEU A 85 -1.48 -1.23 0.99
C LEU A 85 -0.64 0.05 0.87
N CYS A 86 -1.09 1.15 1.51
CA CYS A 86 -0.34 2.40 1.56
C CYS A 86 1.05 2.21 2.20
N LEU A 87 1.13 1.46 3.32
CA LEU A 87 2.39 1.17 3.99
C LEU A 87 3.33 0.34 3.09
N THR A 88 2.81 -0.70 2.44
CA THR A 88 3.62 -1.53 1.53
C THR A 88 4.12 -0.75 0.32
N ALA A 89 3.27 0.06 -0.32
CA ALA A 89 3.64 0.89 -1.47
C ALA A 89 4.62 2.00 -1.07
N GLY A 90 4.40 2.63 0.09
CA GLY A 90 5.31 3.63 0.65
C GLY A 90 6.67 3.05 0.97
N TYR A 91 6.72 1.86 1.57
CA TYR A 91 7.98 1.16 1.84
C TYR A 91 8.75 0.84 0.55
N GLN A 92 8.07 0.36 -0.50
CA GLN A 92 8.69 0.12 -1.80
C GLN A 92 9.22 1.42 -2.42
N LEU A 93 8.45 2.50 -2.35
CA LEU A 93 8.85 3.82 -2.84
C LEU A 93 10.07 4.37 -2.08
N SER A 94 10.10 4.23 -0.76
CA SER A 94 11.25 4.60 0.08
C SER A 94 12.50 3.78 -0.27
N ARG A 95 12.35 2.49 -0.58
CA ARG A 95 13.46 1.65 -1.02
C ARG A 95 14.03 2.10 -2.38
N ILE A 96 13.15 2.45 -3.33
CA ILE A 96 13.55 3.00 -4.64
C ILE A 96 14.28 4.33 -4.46
N ALA A 97 13.73 5.22 -3.63
CA ALA A 97 14.34 6.51 -3.33
C ALA A 97 15.75 6.33 -2.75
N ASN A 98 15.91 5.46 -1.76
CA ASN A 98 17.23 5.21 -1.16
C ASN A 98 18.21 4.57 -2.15
N TYR A 99 17.75 3.67 -3.02
CA TYR A 99 18.60 3.08 -4.07
C TYR A 99 19.11 4.15 -5.06
N ARG A 100 18.24 5.04 -5.55
CA ARG A 100 18.61 6.11 -6.49
C ARG A 100 19.49 7.19 -5.87
N ILE A 101 19.21 7.60 -4.64
CA ILE A 101 20.05 8.56 -3.90
C ILE A 101 21.47 7.99 -3.71
N ARG A 102 21.59 6.70 -3.38
CA ARG A 102 22.91 6.04 -3.26
C ARG A 102 23.65 5.91 -4.59
N ASN A 103 22.93 5.88 -5.71
CA ASN A 103 23.50 5.88 -7.05
C ASN A 103 23.85 7.29 -7.57
N GLY A 104 23.61 8.35 -6.77
CA GLY A 104 23.98 9.72 -7.12
C GLY A 104 22.90 10.52 -7.88
N ASP A 105 21.69 9.99 -8.04
CA ASP A 105 20.59 10.71 -8.68
C ASP A 105 20.17 11.94 -7.84
N SER A 106 19.94 13.08 -8.51
CA SER A 106 19.39 14.27 -7.87
C SER A 106 17.94 14.04 -7.43
N ILE A 107 17.52 14.69 -6.33
CA ILE A 107 16.15 14.62 -5.82
C ILE A 107 15.14 15.01 -6.91
N SER A 108 15.46 15.96 -7.78
CA SER A 108 14.59 16.34 -8.90
C SER A 108 14.44 15.23 -9.95
N GLN A 109 15.48 14.44 -10.22
CA GLN A 109 15.42 13.29 -11.12
C GLN A 109 14.61 12.16 -10.50
N LEU A 110 14.73 11.95 -9.18
CA LEU A 110 13.89 11.02 -8.44
C LEU A 110 12.40 11.42 -8.50
N PHE A 111 12.08 12.69 -8.26
CA PHE A 111 10.70 13.18 -8.36
C PHE A 111 10.16 13.03 -9.79
N ASN A 112 10.93 13.40 -10.82
CA ASN A 112 10.53 13.21 -12.21
C ASN A 112 10.36 11.74 -12.58
N TYR A 113 11.22 10.84 -12.09
CA TYR A 113 11.08 9.40 -12.29
C TYR A 113 9.81 8.84 -11.60
N ILE A 114 9.56 9.26 -10.36
CA ILE A 114 8.40 8.82 -9.59
C ILE A 114 7.09 9.37 -10.19
N LEU A 115 7.07 10.63 -10.65
CA LEU A 115 5.87 11.28 -11.21
C LEU A 115 5.62 10.93 -12.66
N CYS A 116 6.66 10.91 -13.49
CA CYS A 116 6.55 10.79 -14.93
C CYS A 116 6.71 9.33 -15.41
N GLY A 117 7.25 8.44 -14.58
CA GLY A 117 7.46 7.03 -14.94
C GLY A 117 8.39 6.81 -16.14
N ALA A 118 9.02 7.87 -16.65
CA ALA A 118 9.78 7.85 -17.88
C ALA A 118 11.25 7.47 -17.62
N ASP A 119 11.67 6.40 -18.28
CA ASP A 119 13.07 6.05 -18.51
C ASP A 119 13.80 7.13 -19.35
N GLU A 120 14.07 8.31 -18.78
CA GLU A 120 15.02 9.25 -19.41
C GLU A 120 16.45 8.72 -19.35
N SER A 121 16.78 7.90 -18.34
CA SER A 121 18.08 7.24 -18.21
C SER A 121 18.45 6.38 -19.42
N LYS A 122 17.46 5.82 -20.14
CA LYS A 122 17.72 5.00 -21.33
C LYS A 122 17.84 5.83 -22.61
N LYS A 123 17.29 7.05 -22.65
CA LYS A 123 17.39 7.96 -23.80
C LYS A 123 18.75 8.67 -23.85
N GLU A 124 19.33 9.08 -22.72
CA GLU A 124 20.68 9.68 -22.72
C GLU A 124 21.77 8.68 -23.11
N ILE A 125 21.68 7.42 -22.66
CA ILE A 125 22.70 6.39 -22.96
C ILE A 125 22.58 5.87 -24.41
N THR A 126 21.39 5.90 -25.01
CA THR A 126 21.16 5.43 -26.38
C THR A 126 21.28 6.54 -27.43
N SER A 127 21.07 7.81 -27.07
CA SER A 127 21.19 8.94 -28.00
C SER A 127 22.64 9.45 -28.16
N GLY A 128 23.58 8.96 -27.35
CA GLY A 128 25.00 9.30 -27.42
C GLY A 128 25.85 8.25 -28.15
N ARG A 129 25.25 7.36 -28.95
CA ARG A 129 25.95 6.35 -29.73
C ARG A 129 25.52 6.35 -31.18
#